data_AF-A0AAD2CJA0-F1
#
_entry.id   AF-A0AAD2CJA0-F1
#
_cell.length_a   1.000
_cell.length_b   1.000
_cell.length_c   1.000
_cell.angle_alpha   90.00
_cell.angle_beta   90.00
_cell.angle_gamma   90.00
#
_symmetry.space_group_name_H-M   'P 1'
#
loop_
_entity.id
_entity.type
_entity.pdbx_description
1 polymer ?
#
loop_
_entity_poly.entity_id
_entity_poly.type
_entity_poly.pdbx_seq_one_letter_code
_entity_poly.pdbx_strand_id
1 'polypeptide(L)'
;MNLLGKAKRSAQKTKLRGDIVVLERKANGRKKAFGIEFYDLITNDKNKLLGVSAGTIFKGHREELKEPFERARDDMAGKQAQKDVHQKDLDVMEVKGAHTLPSDTMGEKVNKAGAVMSNAANATKLGGKMALLDREMKIRKEQFGLEVFEYFNAPQDGKRTSMKKRLSEKLSGVTQHEQDIQACIDAAKRDVGEIEDQIKSKRTQMGFLDEESQPLM
;
A
#
# COMPACT_ATOMS: atom_id res chain seq x y z
N MET A 1 -25.19 -42.80 -3.43
CA MET A 1 -24.04 -42.03 -2.93
C MET A 1 -23.98 -42.09 -1.40
N ASN A 2 -22.94 -42.67 -0.82
CA ASN A 2 -22.85 -42.91 0.64
C ASN A 2 -22.53 -41.62 1.44
N LEU A 3 -23.05 -41.52 2.67
CA LEU A 3 -22.84 -40.41 3.62
C LEU A 3 -21.35 -40.04 3.80
N LEU A 4 -20.48 -41.05 3.84
CA LEU A 4 -19.02 -40.87 3.96
C LEU A 4 -18.42 -40.12 2.77
N GLY A 5 -18.92 -40.37 1.55
CA GLY A 5 -18.49 -39.67 0.34
C GLY A 5 -18.94 -38.21 0.30
N LYS A 6 -20.14 -37.91 0.83
CA LYS A 6 -20.62 -36.54 1.00
C LYS A 6 -19.78 -35.78 2.04
N ALA A 7 -19.47 -36.41 3.17
CA ALA A 7 -18.64 -35.83 4.22
C ALA A 7 -17.22 -35.50 3.74
N LYS A 8 -16.56 -36.43 3.02
CA LYS A 8 -15.22 -36.21 2.46
C LYS A 8 -15.16 -35.04 1.49
N ARG A 9 -16.15 -34.91 0.60
CA ARG A 9 -16.24 -33.78 -0.35
C ARG A 9 -16.52 -32.45 0.33
N SER A 10 -17.38 -32.44 1.35
CA SER A 10 -17.63 -31.24 2.15
C SER A 10 -16.35 -30.76 2.83
N ALA A 11 -15.57 -31.66 3.43
CA ALA A 11 -14.28 -31.34 4.02
C ALA A 11 -13.29 -30.79 2.98
N GLN A 12 -13.22 -31.38 1.79
CA GLN A 12 -12.38 -30.88 0.69
C GLN A 12 -12.80 -29.48 0.21
N LYS A 13 -14.10 -29.21 0.09
CA LYS A 13 -14.62 -27.87 -0.25
C LYS A 13 -14.25 -26.84 0.81
N THR A 14 -14.40 -27.18 2.09
CA THR A 14 -14.01 -26.29 3.20
C THR A 14 -12.52 -25.98 3.16
N LYS A 15 -11.67 -26.96 2.86
CA LYS A 15 -10.23 -26.74 2.68
C LYS A 15 -9.96 -25.79 1.51
N LEU A 16 -10.57 -26.02 0.34
CA LEU A 16 -10.40 -25.15 -0.83
C LEU A 16 -10.87 -23.72 -0.57
N ARG A 17 -11.99 -23.54 0.15
CA ARG A 17 -12.47 -22.21 0.58
C ARG A 17 -11.45 -21.52 1.50
N GLY A 18 -10.89 -22.25 2.45
CA GLY A 18 -9.82 -21.73 3.32
C GLY A 18 -8.61 -21.25 2.52
N ASP A 19 -8.14 -22.08 1.58
CA ASP A 19 -7.02 -21.73 0.70
C ASP A 19 -7.32 -20.48 -0.15
N ILE A 20 -8.53 -20.37 -0.71
CA ILE A 20 -8.95 -19.22 -1.51
C ILE A 20 -8.89 -17.94 -0.68
N VAL A 21 -9.41 -17.94 0.55
CA VAL A 21 -9.38 -16.76 1.43
C VAL A 21 -7.93 -16.34 1.74
N VAL A 22 -7.02 -17.29 1.93
CA VAL A 22 -5.60 -16.98 2.14
C VAL A 22 -4.98 -16.35 0.89
N LEU A 23 -5.29 -16.87 -0.30
CA LEU A 23 -4.80 -16.31 -1.56
C LEU A 23 -5.37 -14.92 -1.85
N GLU A 24 -6.67 -14.68 -1.59
CA GLU A 24 -7.30 -13.37 -1.75
C GLU A 24 -6.64 -12.33 -0.84
N ARG A 25 -6.33 -12.70 0.41
CA ARG A 25 -5.55 -11.84 1.32
C ARG A 25 -4.15 -11.55 0.77
N LYS A 26 -3.49 -12.54 0.17
CA LYS A 26 -2.17 -12.38 -0.45
C LYS A 26 -2.22 -11.44 -1.66
N ALA A 27 -3.20 -11.58 -2.54
CA ALA A 27 -3.42 -10.70 -3.68
C ALA A 27 -3.64 -9.25 -3.22
N ASN A 28 -4.50 -9.04 -2.22
CA ASN A 28 -4.73 -7.71 -1.64
C ASN A 28 -3.45 -7.16 -0.99
N GLY A 29 -2.65 -7.99 -0.33
CA GLY A 29 -1.34 -7.60 0.20
C GLY A 29 -0.38 -7.09 -0.89
N ARG A 30 -0.37 -7.74 -2.07
CA ARG A 30 0.43 -7.30 -3.23
C ARG A 30 -0.06 -5.98 -3.82
N LYS A 31 -1.37 -5.80 -3.97
CA LYS A 31 -1.97 -4.52 -4.43
C LYS A 31 -1.65 -3.36 -3.49
N LYS A 32 -1.66 -3.61 -2.18
CA LYS A 32 -1.27 -2.64 -1.16
C LYS A 32 0.21 -2.27 -1.22
N ALA A 33 1.09 -3.27 -1.36
CA ALA A 33 2.53 -3.04 -1.51
C ALA A 33 2.85 -2.21 -2.77
N PHE A 34 2.19 -2.56 -3.89
CA PHE A 34 2.21 -1.77 -5.12
C PHE A 34 1.81 -0.32 -4.87
N GLY A 35 0.73 -0.06 -4.11
CA GLY A 35 0.31 1.31 -3.78
C GLY A 35 1.38 2.14 -3.08
N ILE A 36 2.11 1.55 -2.15
CA ILE A 36 3.22 2.20 -1.45
C ILE A 36 4.32 2.57 -2.44
N GLU A 37 4.83 1.59 -3.18
CA GLU A 37 5.94 1.78 -4.12
C GLU A 37 5.56 2.76 -5.24
N PHE A 38 4.37 2.58 -5.82
CA PHE A 38 3.88 3.41 -6.91
C PHE A 38 3.66 4.86 -6.45
N TYR A 39 3.04 5.07 -5.28
CA TYR A 39 2.87 6.42 -4.73
C TYR A 39 4.22 7.11 -4.47
N ASP A 40 5.19 6.38 -3.92
CA ASP A 40 6.52 6.92 -3.62
C ASP A 40 7.29 7.26 -4.90
N LEU A 41 7.20 6.42 -5.94
CA LEU A 41 7.78 6.72 -7.24
C LEU A 41 7.16 8.01 -7.81
N ILE A 42 5.84 8.08 -7.95
CA ILE A 42 5.19 9.24 -8.62
C ILE A 42 5.31 10.55 -7.84
N THR A 43 5.68 10.51 -6.55
CA THR A 43 5.85 11.72 -5.70
C THR A 43 7.31 12.10 -5.46
N ASN A 44 8.27 11.19 -5.65
CA ASN A 44 9.69 11.48 -5.46
C ASN A 44 10.32 12.29 -6.60
N ASP A 45 9.68 12.36 -7.78
CA ASP A 45 10.17 13.21 -8.85
C ASP A 45 9.79 14.68 -8.61
N LYS A 46 10.79 15.47 -8.21
CA LYS A 46 10.67 16.93 -8.03
C LYS A 46 10.24 17.65 -9.31
N ASN A 47 10.36 17.00 -10.47
CA ASN A 47 10.00 17.54 -11.77
C ASN A 47 8.88 16.70 -12.40
N LYS A 48 7.68 17.29 -12.49
CA LYS A 48 6.52 16.78 -13.28
C LYS A 48 5.70 15.67 -12.61
N LEU A 49 5.14 16.00 -11.46
CA LEU A 49 3.83 15.46 -11.09
C LEU A 49 2.78 15.77 -12.17
N LEU A 50 1.70 14.99 -12.18
CA LEU A 50 0.55 14.89 -13.10
C LEU A 50 -0.04 16.18 -13.70
N GLY A 51 0.48 17.38 -13.40
CA GLY A 51 0.07 18.67 -13.92
C GLY A 51 0.48 18.99 -15.37
N VAL A 52 1.67 18.61 -15.87
CA VAL A 52 2.12 19.07 -17.22
C VAL A 52 2.91 18.06 -18.06
N SER A 53 3.60 17.07 -17.48
CA SER A 53 4.22 15.99 -18.28
C SER A 53 4.15 14.63 -17.60
N ALA A 54 2.94 14.24 -17.17
CA ALA A 54 2.67 12.85 -16.86
C ALA A 54 3.14 12.04 -18.07
N GLY A 55 4.17 11.24 -17.85
CA GLY A 55 4.87 10.49 -18.87
C GLY A 55 3.94 9.65 -19.75
N THR A 56 4.49 9.05 -20.81
CA THR A 56 3.70 8.17 -21.70
C THR A 56 2.94 7.05 -20.97
N ILE A 57 3.33 6.72 -19.75
CA ILE A 57 2.75 5.69 -18.88
C ILE A 57 1.33 6.02 -18.41
N PHE A 58 1.01 7.30 -18.24
CA PHE A 58 -0.33 7.74 -17.83
C PHE A 58 -1.26 7.98 -19.04
N LYS A 59 -0.76 7.85 -20.27
CA LYS A 59 -1.58 8.05 -21.48
C LYS A 59 -2.63 6.94 -21.57
N GLY A 60 -3.86 7.26 -21.17
CA GLY A 60 -5.02 6.37 -21.22
C GLY A 60 -5.69 6.10 -19.88
N HIS A 61 -5.03 6.43 -18.75
CA HIS A 61 -5.57 6.25 -17.39
C HIS A 61 -5.45 7.52 -16.54
N ARG A 62 -5.09 8.65 -17.15
CA ARG A 62 -4.73 9.88 -16.43
C ARG A 62 -5.91 10.44 -15.66
N GLU A 63 -7.10 10.44 -16.24
CA GLU A 63 -8.29 11.02 -15.60
C GLU A 63 -8.76 10.13 -14.45
N GLU A 64 -8.69 8.81 -14.62
CA GLU A 64 -9.06 7.81 -13.63
C GLU A 64 -8.10 7.80 -12.43
N LEU A 65 -6.82 8.07 -12.67
CA LEU A 65 -5.79 8.13 -11.63
C LEU A 65 -5.74 9.47 -10.92
N LYS A 66 -6.27 10.54 -11.53
CA LYS A 66 -6.14 11.90 -11.01
C LYS A 66 -6.81 12.06 -9.65
N GLU A 67 -8.08 11.69 -9.55
CA GLU A 67 -8.84 11.89 -8.31
C GLU A 67 -8.30 11.04 -7.14
N PRO A 68 -8.04 9.71 -7.30
CA PRO A 68 -7.41 8.91 -6.25
C PRO A 68 -6.07 9.48 -5.80
N PHE A 69 -5.27 9.96 -6.76
CA PHE A 69 -3.97 10.53 -6.49
C PHE A 69 -4.05 11.85 -5.72
N GLU A 70 -4.88 12.81 -6.17
CA GLU A 70 -5.06 14.09 -5.49
C GLU A 70 -5.56 13.88 -4.07
N ARG A 71 -6.55 12.99 -3.88
CA ARG A 71 -7.05 12.63 -2.54
C ARG A 71 -5.94 12.05 -1.65
N ALA A 72 -5.17 11.09 -2.16
CA ALA A 72 -4.07 10.50 -1.40
C ALA A 72 -2.99 11.55 -1.07
N ARG A 73 -2.66 12.43 -2.03
CA ARG A 73 -1.68 13.49 -1.84
C ARG A 73 -2.09 14.49 -0.79
N ASP A 74 -3.33 14.95 -0.82
CA ASP A 74 -3.82 15.97 0.10
C ASP A 74 -3.94 15.39 1.52
N ASP A 75 -4.40 14.14 1.66
CA ASP A 75 -4.40 13.40 2.94
C ASP A 75 -2.99 13.24 3.53
N MET A 76 -2.02 12.90 2.68
CA MET A 76 -0.61 12.73 3.05
C MET A 76 0.01 14.06 3.47
N ALA A 77 -0.25 15.14 2.73
CA ALA A 77 0.23 16.48 3.06
C ALA A 77 -0.31 16.95 4.42
N GLY A 78 -1.61 16.73 4.69
CA GLY A 78 -2.21 17.05 5.99
C GLY A 78 -1.56 16.30 7.15
N LYS A 79 -1.30 14.99 6.98
CA LYS A 79 -0.64 14.15 8.01
C LYS A 79 0.82 14.53 8.22
N GLN A 80 1.54 14.82 7.14
CA GLN A 80 2.92 15.27 7.21
C GLN A 80 3.02 16.61 7.96
N ALA A 81 2.13 17.56 7.68
CA ALA A 81 2.09 18.83 8.41
C ALA A 81 1.85 18.63 9.92
N GLN A 82 0.95 17.71 10.32
CA GLN A 82 0.75 17.38 11.73
C GLN A 82 2.00 16.74 12.36
N LYS A 83 2.68 15.87 11.63
CA LYS A 83 3.94 15.26 12.07
C LYS A 83 5.02 16.32 12.27
N ASP A 84 5.14 17.28 11.36
CA ASP A 84 6.11 18.37 11.44
C ASP A 84 5.85 19.29 12.65
N VAL A 85 4.58 19.52 13.01
CA VAL A 85 4.22 20.24 14.24
C VAL A 85 4.69 19.47 15.48
N HIS A 86 4.42 18.17 15.56
CA HIS A 86 4.87 17.35 16.69
C HIS A 86 6.40 17.23 16.78
N GLN A 87 7.09 17.22 15.65
CA GLN A 87 8.56 17.26 15.63
C GLN A 87 9.07 18.59 16.19
N LYS A 88 8.50 19.73 15.75
CA LYS A 88 8.87 21.05 16.32
C LYS A 88 8.63 21.12 17.83
N ASP A 89 7.54 20.54 18.32
CA ASP A 89 7.26 20.47 19.75
C ASP A 89 8.33 19.67 20.52
N LEU A 90 8.82 18.56 19.95
CA LEU A 90 9.95 17.80 20.50
C LEU A 90 11.23 18.64 20.53
N ASP A 91 11.57 19.30 19.42
CA ASP A 91 12.76 20.13 19.30
C ASP A 91 12.75 21.26 20.34
N VAL A 92 11.60 21.91 20.56
CA VAL A 92 11.42 22.94 21.58
C VAL A 92 11.61 22.39 22.99
N MET A 93 11.14 21.16 23.28
CA MET A 93 11.34 20.52 24.58
C MET A 93 12.80 20.14 24.83
N GLU A 94 13.52 19.70 23.80
CA GLU A 94 14.95 19.38 23.88
C GLU A 94 15.78 20.63 24.21
N VAL A 95 15.54 21.74 23.49
CA VAL A 95 16.21 23.02 23.75
C VAL A 95 15.93 23.52 25.17
N LYS A 96 14.67 23.44 25.63
CA LYS A 96 14.30 23.84 27.01
C LYS A 96 14.96 22.96 28.08
N GLY A 97 15.17 21.67 27.80
CA GLY A 97 15.86 20.75 28.70
C GLY A 97 17.36 21.04 28.82
N ALA A 98 18.01 21.35 27.69
CA ALA A 98 19.46 21.57 27.59
C ALA A 98 19.93 22.87 28.29
N HIS A 99 19.08 23.88 28.43
CA HIS A 99 19.44 25.18 29.02
C HIS A 99 19.16 25.32 30.53
N THR A 100 19.03 24.21 31.26
CA THR A 100 18.77 24.26 32.71
C THR A 100 20.08 24.34 33.50
N LEU A 101 20.34 25.49 34.14
CA LEU A 101 21.48 25.72 35.05
C LEU A 101 21.60 24.63 36.13
N PRO A 102 22.80 24.41 36.71
CA PRO A 102 22.99 23.53 37.87
C PRO A 102 22.05 23.95 39.02
N SER A 103 21.48 22.98 39.73
CA SER A 103 20.58 23.23 40.86
C SER A 103 21.38 23.30 42.16
N ASP A 104 21.29 24.41 42.89
CA ASP A 104 22.06 24.66 44.12
C ASP A 104 21.33 24.14 45.37
N THR A 105 19.99 24.03 45.31
CA THR A 105 19.18 23.56 46.44
C THR A 105 18.52 22.19 46.20
N MET A 106 18.21 21.47 47.29
CA MET A 106 17.51 20.17 47.22
C MET A 106 16.09 20.30 46.65
N GLY A 107 15.40 21.42 46.91
CA GLY A 107 14.09 21.71 46.33
C GLY A 107 14.15 21.93 44.80
N GLU A 108 15.15 22.66 44.32
CA GLU A 108 15.39 22.82 42.88
C GLU A 108 15.72 21.51 42.19
N LYS A 109 16.46 20.60 42.84
CA LYS A 109 16.75 19.26 42.30
C LYS A 109 15.47 18.44 42.12
N VAL A 110 14.56 18.46 43.09
CA VAL A 110 13.26 17.76 42.98
C VAL A 110 12.39 18.37 41.89
N ASN A 111 12.30 19.69 41.82
CA ASN A 111 11.55 20.38 40.77
C ASN A 111 12.12 20.12 39.37
N LYS A 112 13.45 20.13 39.23
CA LYS A 112 14.15 19.81 37.97
C LYS A 112 13.92 18.35 37.57
N ALA A 113 14.01 17.41 38.50
CA ALA A 113 13.72 16.01 38.25
C ALA A 113 12.26 15.80 37.80
N GLY A 114 11.30 16.47 38.44
CA GLY A 114 9.89 16.45 38.05
C GLY A 114 9.66 17.02 36.64
N ALA A 115 10.30 18.13 36.30
CA ALA A 115 10.24 18.73 34.98
C ALA A 115 10.85 17.82 33.90
N VAL A 116 12.00 17.20 34.17
CA VAL A 116 12.64 16.23 33.25
C VAL A 116 11.72 15.03 33.03
N MET A 117 11.13 14.47 34.09
CA MET A 117 10.20 13.35 33.99
C MET A 117 8.94 13.72 33.19
N SER A 118 8.38 14.91 33.43
CA SER A 118 7.22 15.42 32.70
C SER A 118 7.53 15.62 31.21
N ASN A 119 8.68 16.21 30.88
CA ASN A 119 9.13 16.40 29.50
C ASN A 119 9.38 15.05 28.80
N ALA A 120 9.98 14.08 29.48
CA ALA A 120 10.18 12.73 28.93
C ALA A 120 8.85 12.02 28.62
N ALA A 121 7.85 12.16 29.51
CA ALA A 121 6.51 11.61 29.28
C ALA A 121 5.83 12.29 28.08
N ASN A 122 5.93 13.62 27.96
CA ASN A 122 5.40 14.36 26.82
C ASN A 122 6.10 13.99 25.52
N ALA A 123 7.42 13.85 25.52
CA ALA A 123 8.19 13.42 24.36
C ALA A 123 7.77 12.01 23.89
N THR A 124 7.59 11.08 24.83
CA THR A 124 7.09 9.73 24.53
C THR A 124 5.69 9.79 23.91
N LYS A 125 4.80 10.63 24.45
CA LYS A 125 3.44 10.83 23.90
C LYS A 125 3.47 11.39 22.48
N LEU A 126 4.32 12.38 22.20
CA LEU A 126 4.50 12.94 20.87
C LEU A 126 5.09 11.91 19.89
N GLY A 127 6.12 11.18 20.30
CA GLY A 127 6.69 10.07 19.51
C GLY A 127 5.63 9.01 19.16
N GLY A 128 4.77 8.66 20.11
CA GLY A 128 3.63 7.77 19.87
C GLY A 128 2.64 8.33 18.84
N LYS A 129 2.30 9.62 18.90
CA LYS A 129 1.44 10.28 17.90
C LYS A 129 2.08 10.30 16.51
N MET A 130 3.37 10.60 16.42
CA MET A 130 4.09 10.57 15.14
C MET A 130 4.11 9.16 14.53
N ALA A 131 4.31 8.13 15.34
CA ALA A 131 4.25 6.73 14.88
C ALA A 131 2.86 6.34 14.37
N LEU A 132 1.79 6.86 14.99
CA LEU A 132 0.42 6.68 14.49
C LEU A 132 0.21 7.40 13.15
N LEU A 133 0.68 8.65 13.01
CA LEU A 133 0.63 9.38 11.74
C LEU A 133 1.39 8.64 10.63
N ASP A 134 2.59 8.12 10.91
CA ASP A 134 3.35 7.32 9.96
C ASP A 134 2.60 6.06 9.51
N ARG A 135 1.91 5.41 10.44
CA ARG A 135 1.06 4.26 10.14
C ARG A 135 -0.13 4.67 9.27
N GLU A 136 -0.80 5.78 9.57
CA GLU A 136 -1.93 6.28 8.79
C GLU A 136 -1.51 6.69 7.37
N MET A 137 -0.36 7.35 7.22
CA MET A 137 0.22 7.67 5.93
C MET A 137 0.49 6.40 5.12
N LYS A 138 1.08 5.37 5.74
CA LYS A 138 1.27 4.07 5.09
C LYS A 138 -0.07 3.45 4.65
N ILE A 139 -1.08 3.45 5.52
CA ILE A 139 -2.42 2.93 5.20
C ILE A 139 -3.04 3.68 4.01
N ARG A 140 -2.85 5.01 3.91
CA ARG A 140 -3.38 5.77 2.78
C ARG A 140 -2.71 5.37 1.46
N LYS A 141 -1.39 5.16 1.45
CA LYS A 141 -0.67 4.64 0.27
C LYS A 141 -1.14 3.23 -0.10
N GLU A 142 -1.37 2.36 0.89
CA GLU A 142 -1.93 1.03 0.65
C GLU A 142 -3.33 1.10 0.00
N GLN A 143 -4.20 1.99 0.48
CA GLN A 143 -5.54 2.20 -0.08
C GLN A 143 -5.48 2.76 -1.49
N PHE A 144 -4.62 3.74 -1.72
CA PHE A 144 -4.35 4.27 -3.06
C PHE A 144 -3.97 3.15 -4.04
N GLY A 145 -3.11 2.21 -3.63
CA GLY A 145 -2.78 1.02 -4.44
C GLY A 145 -3.97 0.17 -4.80
N LEU A 146 -4.88 -0.07 -3.85
CA LEU A 146 -6.11 -0.83 -4.10
C LEU A 146 -7.02 -0.11 -5.09
N GLU A 147 -7.17 1.21 -4.95
CA GLU A 147 -7.99 2.05 -5.84
C GLU A 147 -7.43 2.06 -7.27
N VAL A 148 -6.11 2.16 -7.43
CA VAL A 148 -5.51 2.39 -8.76
C VAL A 148 -5.08 1.12 -9.50
N PHE A 149 -4.85 0.01 -8.79
CA PHE A 149 -4.40 -1.24 -9.42
C PHE A 149 -5.38 -1.78 -10.46
N GLU A 150 -6.69 -1.59 -10.23
CA GLU A 150 -7.73 -2.09 -11.14
C GLU A 150 -7.67 -1.43 -12.52
N TYR A 151 -7.34 -0.14 -12.60
CA TYR A 151 -7.17 0.56 -13.88
C TYR A 151 -6.02 -0.02 -14.71
N PHE A 152 -4.95 -0.44 -14.05
CA PHE A 152 -3.83 -1.07 -14.73
C PHE A 152 -4.13 -2.51 -15.14
N ASN A 153 -4.95 -3.24 -14.36
CA ASN A 153 -5.28 -4.64 -14.61
C ASN A 153 -6.47 -4.85 -15.56
N ALA A 154 -7.23 -3.80 -15.87
CA ALA A 154 -8.35 -3.88 -16.80
C ALA A 154 -7.89 -4.43 -18.17
N PRO A 155 -8.62 -5.40 -18.75
CA PRO A 155 -8.31 -5.89 -20.08
C PRO A 155 -8.47 -4.72 -21.05
N GLN A 156 -7.37 -4.23 -21.62
CA GLN A 156 -7.45 -3.25 -22.69
C GLN A 156 -8.11 -3.94 -23.90
N ASP A 157 -9.34 -3.58 -24.18
CA ASP A 157 -10.07 -3.97 -25.39
C ASP A 157 -9.29 -3.47 -26.61
N GLY A 158 -8.43 -4.35 -27.15
CA GLY A 158 -7.72 -4.10 -28.41
C GLY A 158 -6.25 -4.50 -28.41
N LYS A 159 -5.96 -5.63 -29.08
CA LYS A 159 -4.65 -6.03 -29.66
C LYS A 159 -3.55 -6.46 -28.67
N ARG A 160 -3.73 -7.65 -28.10
CA ARG A 160 -2.72 -8.40 -27.34
C ARG A 160 -1.49 -8.90 -28.14
N THR A 161 -1.35 -8.61 -29.44
CA THR A 161 -0.38 -9.32 -30.30
C THR A 161 0.87 -8.53 -30.74
N SER A 162 1.19 -7.33 -30.20
CA SER A 162 2.44 -6.62 -30.64
C SER A 162 3.23 -5.86 -29.57
N MET A 163 2.89 -5.95 -28.27
CA MET A 163 3.50 -5.10 -27.24
C MET A 163 5.00 -5.34 -27.04
N LYS A 164 5.50 -6.58 -27.11
CA LYS A 164 6.95 -6.85 -26.91
C LYS A 164 7.85 -6.18 -27.95
N LYS A 165 7.39 -6.01 -29.20
CA LYS A 165 8.17 -5.40 -30.29
C LYS A 165 8.06 -3.86 -30.31
N ARG A 166 6.96 -3.31 -29.78
CA ARG A 166 6.73 -1.86 -29.65
C ARG A 166 7.31 -1.25 -28.35
N LEU A 167 7.48 -2.05 -27.30
CA LEU A 167 8.12 -1.62 -26.04
C LEU A 167 9.59 -1.27 -26.25
N SER A 168 10.35 -2.10 -26.97
CA SER A 168 11.77 -1.85 -27.23
C SER A 168 12.04 -0.60 -28.09
N GLU A 169 11.13 -0.26 -29.02
CA GLU A 169 11.24 0.95 -29.84
C GLU A 169 10.88 2.23 -29.07
N LYS A 170 9.86 2.18 -28.20
CA LYS A 170 9.43 3.35 -27.41
C LYS A 170 10.29 3.63 -26.18
N LEU A 171 11.01 2.64 -25.65
CA LEU A 171 11.89 2.78 -24.48
C LEU A 171 13.09 3.69 -24.72
N SER A 172 13.45 3.97 -25.98
CA SER A 172 14.56 4.86 -26.34
C SER A 172 14.36 6.34 -25.97
N GLY A 173 13.14 6.75 -25.59
CA GLY A 173 12.82 8.12 -25.16
C GLY A 173 12.18 8.24 -23.77
N VAL A 174 12.16 7.16 -22.99
CA VAL A 174 11.51 7.09 -21.66
C VAL A 174 12.55 7.28 -20.57
N THR A 175 12.29 8.18 -19.63
CA THR A 175 13.21 8.48 -18.51
C THR A 175 13.39 7.26 -17.60
N GLN A 176 14.53 7.18 -16.88
CA GLN A 176 14.75 6.10 -15.89
C GLN A 176 13.59 6.03 -14.88
N HIS A 177 13.09 7.20 -14.46
CA HIS A 177 11.97 7.29 -13.53
C HIS A 177 10.68 6.64 -14.06
N GLU A 178 10.35 6.91 -15.32
CA GLU A 178 9.23 6.24 -15.99
C GLU A 178 9.47 4.72 -16.11
N GLN A 179 10.71 4.28 -16.40
CA GLN A 179 11.03 2.85 -16.43
C GLN A 179 10.80 2.18 -15.07
N ASP A 180 11.16 2.84 -13.98
CA ASP A 180 10.94 2.33 -12.62
C ASP A 180 9.44 2.24 -12.29
N ILE A 181 8.64 3.24 -12.70
CA ILE A 181 7.18 3.19 -12.58
C ILE A 181 6.60 2.01 -13.36
N GLN A 182 7.02 1.82 -14.61
CA GLN A 182 6.51 0.73 -15.44
C GLN A 182 6.91 -0.64 -14.88
N ALA A 183 8.15 -0.78 -14.40
CA ALA A 183 8.63 -1.99 -13.74
C ALA A 183 7.82 -2.32 -12.48
N CYS A 184 7.47 -1.31 -11.67
CA CYS A 184 6.59 -1.46 -10.51
C CYS A 184 5.20 -1.99 -10.92
N ILE A 185 4.59 -1.40 -11.96
CA ILE A 185 3.29 -1.84 -12.49
C ILE A 185 3.35 -3.29 -13.01
N ASP A 186 4.38 -3.61 -13.80
CA ASP A 186 4.52 -4.93 -14.42
C ASP A 186 4.78 -6.03 -13.38
N ALA A 187 5.61 -5.73 -12.37
CA ALA A 187 5.85 -6.62 -11.25
C ALA A 187 4.55 -6.90 -10.48
N ALA A 188 3.79 -5.86 -10.16
CA ALA A 188 2.53 -6.00 -9.45
C ALA A 188 1.49 -6.81 -10.24
N LYS A 189 1.39 -6.59 -11.56
CA LYS A 189 0.51 -7.37 -12.45
C LYS A 189 0.86 -8.84 -12.48
N ARG A 190 2.14 -9.16 -12.62
CA ARG A 190 2.62 -10.54 -12.63
C ARG A 190 2.29 -11.21 -11.29
N ASP A 191 2.68 -10.60 -10.19
CA ASP A 191 2.53 -11.17 -8.85
C ASP A 191 1.05 -11.37 -8.47
N VAL A 192 0.17 -10.41 -8.79
CA VAL A 192 -1.28 -10.55 -8.55
C VAL A 192 -1.91 -11.54 -9.51
N GLY A 193 -1.54 -11.50 -10.80
CA GLY A 193 -2.06 -12.42 -11.82
C GLY A 193 -1.79 -13.89 -11.49
N GLU A 194 -0.57 -14.22 -11.05
CA GLU A 194 -0.23 -15.58 -10.60
C GLU A 194 -1.10 -16.06 -9.43
N ILE A 195 -1.47 -15.15 -8.51
CA ILE A 195 -2.33 -15.48 -7.38
C ILE A 195 -3.79 -15.63 -7.82
N GLU A 196 -4.27 -14.75 -8.70
CA GLU A 196 -5.63 -14.80 -9.27
C GLU A 196 -5.85 -16.08 -10.09
N ASP A 197 -4.85 -16.53 -10.85
CA ASP A 197 -4.88 -17.81 -11.57
C ASP A 197 -4.98 -19.01 -10.62
N GLN A 198 -4.27 -18.97 -9.48
CA GLN A 198 -4.39 -20.01 -8.45
C GLN A 198 -5.77 -20.01 -7.80
N ILE A 199 -6.34 -18.83 -7.51
CA ILE A 199 -7.71 -18.70 -6.99
C ILE A 199 -8.70 -19.29 -7.99
N LYS A 200 -8.57 -18.94 -9.27
CA LYS A 200 -9.43 -19.45 -10.35
C LYS A 200 -9.36 -20.97 -10.44
N SER A 201 -8.15 -21.54 -10.45
CA SER A 201 -7.95 -22.99 -10.45
C SER A 201 -8.65 -23.69 -9.27
N LYS A 202 -8.51 -23.14 -8.05
CA LYS A 202 -9.18 -23.69 -6.85
C LYS A 202 -10.71 -23.55 -6.91
N ARG A 203 -11.23 -22.44 -7.45
CA ARG A 203 -12.68 -22.26 -7.68
C ARG A 203 -13.20 -23.28 -8.70
N THR A 204 -12.46 -23.55 -9.78
CA THR A 204 -12.80 -24.59 -10.74
C THR A 204 -12.79 -25.99 -10.10
N GLN A 205 -11.79 -26.30 -9.26
CA GLN A 205 -11.77 -27.55 -8.49
C GLN A 205 -12.99 -27.70 -7.57
N MET A 206 -13.44 -26.61 -6.93
CA MET A 206 -14.68 -26.62 -6.15
C MET A 206 -15.90 -26.91 -7.03
N GLY A 207 -15.97 -26.30 -8.22
CA GLY A 207 -17.06 -26.53 -9.19
C GLY A 207 -17.16 -27.99 -9.62
N PHE A 208 -16.04 -28.66 -9.90
CA PHE A 208 -16.06 -30.10 -10.20
C PHE A 208 -16.60 -30.94 -9.03
N LEU A 209 -16.27 -30.57 -7.78
CA LEU A 209 -16.83 -31.23 -6.60
C LEU A 209 -18.33 -30.93 -6.38
N ASP A 210 -18.86 -29.87 -6.99
CA ASP A 210 -20.30 -29.54 -7.03
C ASP A 210 -21.02 -30.34 -8.14
N GLU A 211 -20.46 -30.43 -9.34
CA GLU A 211 -21.02 -31.19 -10.47
C GLU A 211 -21.10 -32.69 -10.19
N GLU A 212 -20.07 -33.29 -9.60
CA GLU A 212 -20.10 -34.70 -9.18
C GLU A 212 -21.16 -34.99 -8.10
N SER A 213 -21.75 -33.97 -7.47
CA SER A 213 -22.75 -34.14 -6.41
C SER A 213 -24.19 -34.18 -6.90
N GLN A 214 -24.44 -33.89 -8.18
CA GLN A 214 -25.75 -34.06 -8.79
C GLN A 214 -26.02 -35.56 -9.05
N PRO A 215 -27.11 -36.13 -8.52
CA PRO A 215 -27.52 -37.48 -8.91
C PRO A 215 -27.89 -37.45 -10.40
N LEU A 216 -27.40 -38.44 -11.17
CA LEU A 216 -27.95 -38.77 -12.48
C LEU A 216 -29.47 -38.92 -12.29
N MET A 217 -30.25 -38.01 -12.88
CA MET A 217 -31.71 -38.17 -13.01
C MET A 217 -32.00 -39.25 -14.05
#